data_AF-A0A1G3XD75-F1
#
_entry.id   AF-A0A1G3XD75-F1
#
_cell.length_a   1.000
_cell.length_b   1.000
_cell.length_c   1.000
_cell.angle_alpha   90.00
_cell.angle_beta   90.00
_cell.angle_gamma   90.00
#
_symmetry.space_group_name_H-M   'P 1'
#
loop_
_entity.id
_entity.type
_entity.pdbx_description
1 polymer ?
#
loop_
_entity_poly.entity_id
_entity_poly.type
_entity_poly.pdbx_seq_one_letter_code
_entity_poly.pdbx_strand_id
1 'polypeptide(L)'
;MAIKQKQVEQKSKLLEVLTTEYKWENLLLGILATLSGALALMIISGNQLLEINENFPILGQGNNGIIFAWVLFAISLFGLALVIYPFFLPALPELKKITWPTLPKFVDHAVRTLIFLFFLTGFILLFNMVATALISGGIL
;
A
#
# COMPACT_ATOMS: atom_id res chain seq x y z
N MET A 1 -13.01 2.35 -56.79
CA MET A 1 -13.75 2.28 -55.51
C MET A 1 -12.83 2.77 -54.41
N ALA A 2 -13.20 3.85 -53.71
CA ALA A 2 -12.44 4.34 -52.58
C ALA A 2 -12.66 3.42 -51.38
N ILE A 3 -11.61 2.71 -50.96
CA ILE A 3 -11.62 1.92 -49.74
C ILE A 3 -11.56 2.91 -48.57
N LYS A 4 -12.70 3.18 -47.94
CA LYS A 4 -12.75 3.95 -46.70
C LYS A 4 -11.99 3.16 -45.63
N GLN A 5 -10.77 3.60 -45.30
CA GLN A 5 -10.04 3.13 -44.13
C GLN A 5 -10.84 3.53 -42.88
N LYS A 6 -11.46 2.54 -42.23
CA LYS A 6 -12.15 2.72 -40.96
C LYS A 6 -11.07 3.03 -39.92
N GLN A 7 -11.03 4.26 -39.41
CA GLN A 7 -10.17 4.63 -38.29
C GLN A 7 -10.54 3.74 -37.11
N VAL A 8 -9.66 2.80 -36.77
CA VAL A 8 -9.76 2.02 -35.54
C VAL A 8 -9.33 2.98 -34.43
N GLU A 9 -10.30 3.61 -33.78
CA GLU A 9 -10.06 4.39 -32.57
C GLU A 9 -9.33 3.49 -31.58
N GLN A 10 -8.10 3.87 -31.23
CA GLN A 10 -7.35 3.29 -30.11
C GLN A 10 -8.04 3.70 -28.81
N LYS A 11 -9.22 3.14 -28.52
CA LYS A 11 -9.77 3.23 -27.18
C LYS A 11 -8.79 2.54 -26.23
N SER A 12 -8.38 3.25 -25.18
CA SER A 12 -7.47 2.74 -24.18
C SER A 12 -8.04 1.45 -23.60
N LYS A 13 -7.38 0.31 -23.85
CA LYS A 13 -7.82 -1.01 -23.36
C LYS A 13 -8.06 -1.03 -21.85
N LEU A 14 -7.38 -0.14 -21.11
CA LEU A 14 -7.59 0.06 -19.69
C LEU A 14 -8.98 0.62 -19.37
N LEU A 15 -9.47 1.60 -20.15
CA LEU A 15 -10.81 2.16 -19.97
C LEU A 15 -11.89 1.15 -20.36
N GLU A 16 -11.66 0.38 -21.42
CA GLU A 16 -12.59 -0.66 -21.83
C GLU A 16 -12.71 -1.74 -20.74
N VAL A 17 -11.58 -2.25 -20.23
CA VAL A 17 -11.54 -3.23 -19.12
C VAL A 17 -12.19 -2.67 -17.85
N LEU A 18 -11.87 -1.44 -17.45
CA LEU A 18 -12.46 -0.79 -16.27
C LEU A 18 -13.98 -0.56 -16.40
N THR A 19 -14.53 -0.47 -17.61
CA THR A 19 -15.96 -0.19 -17.81
C THR A 19 -16.78 -1.43 -18.15
N THR A 20 -16.17 -2.45 -18.77
CA THR A 20 -16.88 -3.67 -19.21
C THR A 20 -16.69 -4.87 -18.27
N GLU A 21 -15.55 -5.00 -17.60
CA GLU A 21 -15.30 -6.11 -16.65
C GLU A 21 -15.53 -5.72 -15.19
N TYR A 22 -15.30 -4.44 -14.84
CA TYR A 22 -15.43 -3.98 -13.47
C TYR A 22 -16.81 -3.38 -13.23
N LYS A 23 -17.61 -4.06 -12.40
CA LYS A 23 -18.80 -3.44 -11.81
C LYS A 23 -18.35 -2.21 -11.04
N TRP A 24 -18.78 -1.02 -11.47
CA TRP A 24 -18.58 0.25 -10.75
C TRP A 24 -18.93 0.14 -9.26
N GLU A 25 -19.89 -0.72 -8.93
CA GLU A 25 -20.26 -1.11 -7.57
C GLU A 25 -19.07 -1.61 -6.75
N ASN A 26 -18.22 -2.48 -7.29
CA ASN A 26 -17.06 -3.02 -6.58
C ASN A 26 -16.01 -1.94 -6.33
N LEU A 27 -15.78 -1.05 -7.29
CA LEU A 27 -14.81 0.03 -7.15
C LEU A 27 -15.26 1.04 -6.09
N LEU A 28 -16.55 1.38 -6.09
CA LEU A 28 -17.17 2.23 -5.07
C LEU A 28 -17.13 1.59 -3.68
N LEU A 29 -17.42 0.28 -3.60
CA LEU A 29 -17.27 -0.49 -2.36
C LEU A 29 -15.82 -0.50 -1.85
N GLY A 30 -14.83 -0.56 -2.74
CA GLY A 30 -13.42 -0.50 -2.37
C GLY A 30 -13.02 0.84 -1.76
N ILE A 31 -13.49 1.94 -2.36
CA ILE A 31 -13.27 3.29 -1.83
C ILE A 31 -13.94 3.44 -0.47
N LEU A 32 -15.21 3.03 -0.35
CA LEU A 32 -15.94 3.07 0.92
C LEU A 32 -15.23 2.24 1.99
N ALA A 33 -14.82 1.01 1.68
CA ALA A 33 -14.11 0.16 2.61
C ALA A 33 -12.76 0.77 3.03
N THR A 34 -12.03 1.40 2.11
CA THR A 34 -10.77 2.11 2.43
C THR A 34 -11.03 3.27 3.40
N LEU A 35 -12.02 4.11 3.11
CA LEU A 35 -12.38 5.25 3.96
C LEU A 35 -12.88 4.80 5.33
N SER A 36 -13.76 3.80 5.38
CA SER A 36 -14.26 3.22 6.63
C SER A 36 -13.14 2.62 7.47
N GLY A 37 -12.18 1.92 6.85
CA GLY A 37 -11.02 1.37 7.54
C GLY A 37 -10.09 2.45 8.09
N ALA A 38 -9.84 3.51 7.31
CA ALA A 38 -9.04 4.66 7.76
C ALA A 38 -9.71 5.36 8.96
N LEU A 39 -11.02 5.62 8.89
CA LEU A 39 -11.78 6.22 10.00
C LEU A 39 -11.76 5.34 11.25
N ALA A 40 -11.92 4.02 11.09
CA ALA A 40 -11.86 3.08 12.20
C ALA A 40 -10.49 3.09 12.89
N LEU A 41 -9.40 3.10 12.12
CA LEU A 41 -8.03 3.18 12.66
C LEU A 41 -7.76 4.52 13.37
N MET A 42 -8.29 5.63 12.86
CA MET A 42 -8.16 6.93 13.52
C MET A 42 -8.82 6.93 14.90
N ILE A 43 -10.00 6.32 15.03
CA ILE A 43 -10.70 6.16 16.31
C ILE A 43 -9.93 5.22 17.24
N ILE A 44 -9.44 4.08 16.73
CA ILE A 44 -8.66 3.11 17.53
C ILE A 44 -7.34 3.72 18.03
N SER A 45 -6.69 4.55 17.22
CA SER A 45 -5.41 5.19 17.54
C SER A 45 -5.54 6.32 18.58
N GLY A 46 -6.76 6.71 18.97
CA GLY A 46 -6.98 7.81 19.92
C GLY A 46 -6.46 9.15 19.41
N ASN A 47 -6.58 9.40 18.10
CA ASN A 47 -6.12 10.65 17.50
C ASN A 47 -7.11 11.80 17.84
N GLN A 48 -6.59 12.92 18.35
CA GLN A 48 -7.37 14.13 18.72
C GLN A 48 -8.26 14.67 17.59
N LEU A 49 -7.96 14.33 16.34
CA LEU A 49 -8.72 14.76 15.16
C LEU A 49 -10.07 14.05 15.00
N LEU A 50 -10.25 12.86 15.57
CA LEU A 50 -11.43 12.01 15.33
C LEU A 50 -11.77 11.19 16.58
N GLU A 51 -12.43 11.85 17.53
CA GLU A 51 -12.94 11.24 18.75
C GLU A 51 -14.47 11.18 18.73
N ILE A 52 -15.03 10.11 19.29
CA ILE A 52 -16.48 9.97 19.45
C ILE A 52 -16.88 10.79 20.68
N ASN A 53 -17.74 11.78 20.48
CA ASN A 53 -18.26 12.60 21.58
C ASN A 53 -18.96 11.72 22.63
N GLU A 54 -18.64 11.93 23.92
CA GLU A 54 -19.23 11.18 25.04
C GLU A 54 -20.76 11.31 25.12
N ASN A 55 -21.33 12.42 24.63
CA ASN A 55 -22.77 12.64 24.55
C ASN A 55 -23.42 11.95 23.35
N PHE A 56 -22.65 11.30 22.48
CA PHE A 56 -23.20 10.60 21.32
C PHE A 56 -23.98 9.37 21.79
N PRO A 57 -25.26 9.21 21.40
CA PRO A 57 -26.08 8.09 21.82
C PRO A 57 -25.40 6.75 21.53
N ILE A 58 -25.35 5.87 22.54
CA ILE A 58 -24.84 4.49 22.48
C ILE A 58 -23.32 4.38 22.28
N LEU A 59 -22.72 5.11 21.33
CA LEU A 59 -21.29 5.02 21.01
C LEU A 59 -20.40 5.85 21.94
N GLY A 60 -20.90 6.95 22.50
CA GLY A 60 -20.16 7.79 23.45
C GLY A 60 -20.12 7.23 24.88
N GLN A 61 -20.89 6.17 25.15
CA GLN A 61 -20.98 5.60 26.49
C GLN A 61 -19.92 4.51 26.69
N GLY A 62 -19.01 4.73 27.65
CA GLY A 62 -18.00 3.76 28.04
C GLY A 62 -17.11 3.33 26.87
N ASN A 63 -16.88 2.02 26.73
CA ASN A 63 -15.97 1.48 25.72
C ASN A 63 -16.66 1.19 24.36
N ASN A 64 -17.92 1.60 24.19
CA ASN A 64 -18.73 1.22 23.03
C ASN A 64 -18.20 1.82 21.73
N GLY A 65 -17.63 3.02 21.77
CA GLY A 65 -17.02 3.67 20.60
C GLY A 65 -15.82 2.90 20.06
N ILE A 66 -14.98 2.36 20.94
CA ILE A 66 -13.82 1.53 20.56
C ILE A 66 -14.28 0.19 20.00
N ILE A 67 -15.30 -0.44 20.62
CA ILE A 67 -15.88 -1.70 20.12
C ILE A 67 -16.45 -1.49 18.72
N PHE A 68 -17.19 -0.40 18.49
CA PHE A 68 -17.70 -0.04 17.17
C PHE A 68 -16.58 0.14 16.14
N ALA A 69 -15.50 0.83 16.50
CA ALA A 69 -14.38 1.05 15.59
C ALA A 69 -13.72 -0.28 15.18
N TRP A 70 -13.54 -1.23 16.10
CA TRP A 70 -13.03 -2.56 15.78
C TRP A 70 -13.95 -3.36 14.87
N VAL A 71 -15.26 -3.29 15.09
CA VAL A 71 -16.25 -3.94 14.21
C VAL A 71 -16.24 -3.32 12.82
N LEU A 72 -16.24 -1.98 12.73
CA LEU A 72 -16.15 -1.25 11.48
C LEU A 72 -14.85 -1.59 10.73
N PHE A 73 -13.73 -1.66 11.45
CA PHE A 73 -12.45 -2.06 10.89
C PHE A 73 -12.51 -3.47 10.30
N ALA A 74 -13.02 -4.45 11.05
CA ALA A 74 -13.17 -5.82 10.57
C ALA A 74 -14.02 -5.90 9.29
N ILE A 75 -15.19 -5.26 9.28
CA ILE A 75 -16.08 -5.24 8.11
C ILE A 75 -15.40 -4.56 6.91
N SER A 76 -14.68 -3.46 7.14
CA SER A 76 -13.94 -2.77 6.07
C SER A 76 -12.83 -3.64 5.47
N LEU A 77 -12.14 -4.43 6.30
CA LEU A 77 -11.12 -5.37 5.83
C LEU A 77 -11.73 -6.46 4.96
N PHE A 78 -12.88 -7.02 5.36
CA PHE A 78 -13.62 -7.98 4.55
C PHE A 78 -14.11 -7.36 3.23
N GLY A 79 -14.63 -6.12 3.28
CA GLY A 79 -15.05 -5.38 2.08
C GLY A 79 -13.90 -5.16 1.11
N LEU A 80 -12.74 -4.73 1.62
CA LEU A 80 -11.52 -4.58 0.81
C LEU A 80 -11.06 -5.91 0.23
N ALA A 81 -11.03 -6.98 1.02
CA ALA A 81 -10.64 -8.29 0.55
C ALA A 81 -11.54 -8.77 -0.60
N LEU A 82 -12.86 -8.61 -0.48
CA LEU A 82 -13.83 -8.98 -1.53
C LEU A 82 -13.66 -8.17 -2.81
N VAL A 83 -13.37 -6.88 -2.70
CA VAL A 83 -13.16 -6.01 -3.87
C VAL A 83 -11.84 -6.32 -4.56
N ILE A 84 -10.77 -6.58 -3.80
CA ILE A 84 -9.43 -6.81 -4.36
C ILE A 84 -9.28 -8.27 -4.86
N TYR A 85 -9.99 -9.24 -4.27
CA TYR A 85 -9.95 -10.65 -4.67
C TYR A 85 -10.04 -10.92 -6.19
N PRO A 86 -11.02 -10.37 -6.94
CA PRO A 86 -11.12 -10.58 -8.39
C PRO A 86 -9.93 -10.02 -9.18
N PHE A 87 -9.17 -9.06 -8.64
CA PHE A 87 -7.95 -8.54 -9.29
C PHE A 87 -6.77 -9.50 -9.12
N PHE A 88 -6.64 -10.14 -7.96
CA PHE A 88 -5.54 -11.09 -7.72
C PHE A 88 -5.74 -12.43 -8.42
N LEU A 89 -6.98 -12.91 -8.56
CA LEU A 89 -7.28 -14.19 -9.19
C LEU A 89 -6.68 -14.35 -10.61
N PRO A 90 -6.80 -13.37 -11.54
CA PRO A 90 -6.13 -13.41 -12.85
C PRO A 90 -4.63 -13.12 -12.77
N ALA A 91 -4.16 -12.39 -11.75
CA ALA A 91 -2.73 -12.12 -11.57
C ALA A 91 -1.93 -13.36 -11.10
N LEU A 92 -2.54 -14.25 -10.30
CA LEU A 92 -1.89 -15.48 -9.81
C LEU A 92 -1.28 -16.37 -10.91
N PRO A 93 -1.98 -16.72 -12.01
CA PRO A 93 -1.38 -17.48 -13.10
C PRO A 93 -0.29 -16.71 -13.85
N GLU A 94 -0.33 -15.37 -13.87
CA GLU A 94 0.73 -14.55 -14.46
C GLU A 94 1.99 -14.56 -13.60
N LEU A 95 1.86 -14.49 -12.28
CA LEU A 95 3.00 -14.61 -11.34
C LEU A 95 3.73 -15.96 -11.50
N LYS A 96 3.02 -17.01 -11.89
CA LYS A 96 3.62 -18.33 -12.19
C LYS A 96 4.42 -18.35 -13.50
N LYS A 97 4.15 -17.43 -14.43
CA LYS A 97 4.92 -17.29 -15.68
C LYS A 97 6.23 -16.51 -15.46
N ILE A 98 6.36 -15.80 -14.35
CA ILE A 98 7.58 -15.08 -14.00
C ILE A 98 8.70 -16.10 -13.76
N THR A 99 9.81 -15.93 -14.45
CA THR A 99 11.02 -16.71 -14.24
C THR A 99 11.74 -16.22 -12.98
N TRP A 100 11.34 -16.77 -11.83
CA TRP A 100 11.95 -16.43 -10.56
C TRP A 100 13.43 -16.83 -10.53
N PRO A 101 14.31 -16.00 -9.92
CA PRO A 101 15.71 -16.37 -9.74
C PRO A 101 15.80 -17.62 -8.89
N THR A 102 16.72 -18.52 -9.26
CA THR A 102 17.02 -19.69 -8.45
C THR A 102 17.62 -19.26 -7.12
N LEU A 103 17.40 -20.03 -6.04
CA LEU A 103 17.95 -19.73 -4.71
C LEU A 103 19.45 -19.36 -4.72
N PRO A 104 20.34 -20.05 -5.46
CA PRO A 104 21.74 -19.67 -5.53
C PRO A 104 21.98 -18.28 -6.12
N LYS A 105 21.25 -17.91 -7.20
CA LYS A 105 21.35 -16.57 -7.81
C LYS A 105 20.80 -15.49 -6.89
N PHE A 106 19.72 -15.78 -6.17
CA PHE A 106 19.16 -14.86 -5.18
C PHE A 106 20.18 -14.58 -4.07
N VAL A 107 20.80 -15.62 -3.51
CA VAL A 107 21.82 -15.47 -2.45
C VAL A 107 23.04 -14.70 -2.96
N ASP A 108 23.52 -14.98 -4.17
CA ASP A 108 24.64 -14.23 -4.78
C ASP A 108 24.35 -12.73 -4.86
N HIS A 109 23.18 -12.35 -5.38
CA HIS A 109 22.76 -10.94 -5.46
C HIS A 109 22.53 -10.31 -4.08
N ALA A 110 21.94 -11.04 -3.14
CA ALA A 110 21.73 -10.57 -1.77
C ALA A 110 23.05 -10.29 -1.05
N VAL A 111 24.01 -11.22 -1.11
CA VAL A 111 25.34 -11.07 -0.51
C VAL A 111 26.08 -9.90 -1.13
N ARG A 112 26.07 -9.76 -2.46
CA ARG A 112 26.73 -8.64 -3.14
C ARG A 112 26.14 -7.29 -2.73
N THR A 113 24.82 -7.23 -2.57
CA THR A 113 24.12 -6.02 -2.10
C THR A 113 24.47 -5.71 -0.64
N LEU A 114 24.51 -6.72 0.23
CA LEU A 114 24.91 -6.54 1.63
C LEU A 114 26.35 -6.06 1.76
N ILE A 115 27.29 -6.64 1.00
CA ILE A 115 28.69 -6.19 0.99
C ILE A 115 28.78 -4.72 0.58
N PHE A 116 28.07 -4.33 -0.48
CA PHE A 116 28.03 -2.93 -0.92
C PHE A 116 27.44 -2.01 0.16
N LEU A 117 26.33 -2.42 0.80
CA LEU A 117 25.71 -1.69 1.88
C LEU A 117 26.69 -1.47 3.04
N PHE A 118 27.34 -2.53 3.53
CA PHE A 118 28.31 -2.43 4.61
C PHE A 118 29.51 -1.56 4.26
N PHE A 119 30.01 -1.66 3.02
CA PHE A 119 31.09 -0.79 2.54
C PHE A 119 30.68 0.68 2.56
N LEU A 120 29.51 1.00 1.99
CA LEU A 120 28.99 2.37 1.94
C LEU A 120 28.71 2.93 3.34
N THR A 121 28.07 2.13 4.20
CA THR A 121 27.83 2.51 5.61
C THR A 121 29.15 2.74 6.34
N GLY A 122 30.13 1.85 6.18
CA GLY A 122 31.45 2.00 6.78
C GLY A 122 32.17 3.27 6.32
N PHE A 123 32.11 3.58 5.02
CA PHE A 123 32.66 4.82 4.47
C PHE A 123 31.99 6.06 5.08
N ILE A 124 30.66 6.10 5.13
CA ILE A 124 29.91 7.21 5.75
C ILE A 124 30.26 7.34 7.24
N LEU A 125 30.38 6.24 7.97
CA LEU A 125 30.77 6.25 9.38
C LEU A 125 32.18 6.80 9.59
N LEU A 126 33.14 6.41 8.76
CA LEU A 126 34.50 6.96 8.80
C LEU A 126 34.50 8.46 8.54
N PHE A 127 33.77 8.92 7.52
CA PHE A 127 33.60 10.36 7.26
C PHE A 127 32.96 11.08 8.45
N ASN A 128 31.94 10.49 9.06
CA ASN A 128 31.29 11.07 10.22
C ASN A 128 32.24 11.14 11.43
N MET A 129 33.05 10.11 11.68
CA MET A 129 34.07 10.13 12.73
C MET A 129 35.11 11.23 12.49
N VAL A 130 35.63 11.34 11.27
CA VAL A 130 36.61 12.38 10.91
C VAL A 130 36.01 13.78 11.03
N ALA A 131 34.80 13.98 10.50
CA ALA A 131 34.09 15.26 10.60
C ALA A 131 33.83 15.63 12.07
N THR A 132 33.36 14.69 12.88
CA THR A 132 33.13 14.92 14.31
C THR A 132 34.42 15.22 15.05
N ALA A 133 35.51 14.50 14.76
CA ALA A 133 36.82 14.76 15.37
C ALA A 133 37.38 16.14 14.98
N LEU A 134 37.18 16.60 13.74
CA LEU A 134 37.60 17.94 13.30
C LEU A 134 36.78 19.05 13.98
N ILE A 135 35.47 18.87 14.08
CA ILE A 135 34.55 19.85 14.69
C ILE A 135 34.70 19.88 16.22
N SER A 136 34.79 18.72 16.88
CA SER A 136 34.93 18.63 18.35
C SER A 136 36.36 18.83 18.84
N GLY A 137 37.36 18.55 18.01
CA GLY A 137 38.78 18.74 18.30
C GLY A 137 39.30 20.16 18.12
N GLY A 138 38.44 21.12 17.74
CA GLY A 138 38.77 22.55 17.71
C GLY A 138 39.79 22.97 16.65
N ILE A 139 39.83 22.28 15.50
CA ILE A 139 40.62 22.73 14.34
C ILE A 139 39.81 23.72 13.46
N LEU A 140 38.51 23.87 13.75
CA LEU A 140 37.59 24.91 13.26
C LEU A 140 36.80 25.50 14.42
#